data_AF-F0JAD3-F1
#
_entry.id   AF-F0JAD3-F1
#
_cell.length_a   1.000
_cell.length_b   1.000
_cell.length_c   1.000
_cell.angle_alpha   90.00
_cell.angle_beta   90.00
_cell.angle_gamma   90.00
#
_symmetry.space_group_name_H-M   'P 1'
#
loop_
_entity.id
_entity.type
_entity.pdbx_description
1 polymer ?
#
loop_
_entity_poly.entity_id
_entity_poly.type
_entity_poly.pdbx_seq_one_letter_code
_entity_poly.pdbx_strand_id
1 'polypeptide(L)'
;MEEIEEAQVLSSAKKDKKKRKALGDLQAEGDFLIAPSDKAGSLNTSQWPLLLKNFDKLNVRTNHYVPMPHGSNPLKRELREYVRSGFINLDKPCNPSSHEVVAWVKRILKVEKTGHSGTLDPKVSGCLIVCIERTTRLAKSQQSAGKEYVAIFKLHQDPASYAHVVQACEKLKGAMFQRPPLIAAVKRQLRIRTIYDSKLLDYEPKHNMGVLWM
;
A
#
# COMPACT_ATOMS: atom_id res chain seq x y z
N MET A 1 10.57 42.50 -66.83
CA MET A 1 11.78 41.69 -67.07
C MET A 1 12.48 41.62 -65.74
N GLU A 2 12.51 40.53 -65.00
CA GLU A 2 12.15 39.14 -65.24
C GLU A 2 11.50 38.57 -63.96
N GLU A 3 10.50 37.71 -64.14
CA GLU A 3 10.15 36.68 -63.15
C GLU A 3 11.26 35.62 -63.13
N ILE A 4 11.45 34.91 -62.00
CA ILE A 4 11.55 33.44 -61.94
C ILE A 4 11.59 32.98 -60.46
N GLU A 5 10.55 32.20 -60.15
CA GLU A 5 10.42 31.02 -59.29
C GLU A 5 10.59 31.03 -57.76
N GLU A 6 9.47 30.61 -57.17
CA GLU A 6 9.25 30.01 -55.86
C GLU A 6 10.20 28.84 -55.56
N ALA A 7 10.71 28.79 -54.33
CA ALA A 7 11.08 27.54 -53.69
C ALA A 7 10.47 27.49 -52.29
N GLN A 8 9.28 26.88 -52.20
CA GLN A 8 8.73 26.37 -50.96
C GLN A 8 9.71 25.35 -50.35
N VAL A 9 10.24 25.64 -49.16
CA VAL A 9 10.72 24.60 -48.25
C VAL A 9 9.90 24.69 -46.97
N LEU A 10 8.69 24.12 -47.05
CA LEU A 10 7.93 23.68 -45.89
C LEU A 10 8.73 22.53 -45.24
N SER A 11 9.71 22.86 -44.38
CA SER A 11 10.27 21.87 -43.48
C SER A 11 9.21 21.57 -42.42
N SER A 12 8.46 20.51 -42.65
CA SER A 12 7.55 19.90 -41.68
C SER A 12 8.27 19.71 -40.35
N ALA A 13 7.96 20.56 -39.37
CA ALA A 13 8.33 20.32 -37.98
C ALA A 13 7.60 19.05 -37.53
N LYS A 14 8.26 17.89 -37.68
CA LYS A 14 7.90 16.68 -36.95
C LYS A 14 8.05 17.00 -35.47
N LYS A 15 6.97 17.48 -34.86
CA LYS A 15 6.75 17.39 -33.42
C LYS A 15 6.82 15.91 -33.10
N ASP A 16 7.99 15.43 -32.70
CA ASP A 16 8.12 14.16 -32.00
C ASP A 16 7.24 14.26 -30.75
N LYS A 17 6.01 13.75 -30.86
CA LYS A 17 5.17 13.42 -29.72
C LYS A 17 5.88 12.30 -28.99
N LYS A 18 6.89 12.63 -28.19
CA LYS A 18 7.52 11.72 -27.24
C LYS A 18 6.39 11.28 -26.30
N LYS A 19 5.88 10.07 -26.53
CA LYS A 19 4.84 9.43 -25.71
C LYS A 19 5.25 9.64 -24.25
N ARG A 20 4.42 10.33 -23.47
CA ARG A 20 4.65 10.58 -22.04
C ARG A 20 4.72 9.20 -21.38
N LYS A 21 5.94 8.71 -21.11
CA LYS A 21 6.17 7.39 -20.50
C LYS A 21 5.42 7.34 -19.16
N ALA A 22 4.87 6.17 -18.82
CA ALA A 22 4.24 6.00 -17.52
C ALA A 22 5.30 6.20 -16.42
N LEU A 23 4.88 6.71 -15.26
CA LEU A 23 5.81 6.99 -14.15
C LEU A 23 6.62 5.74 -13.74
N GLY A 24 6.00 4.56 -13.81
CA GLY A 24 6.65 3.28 -13.51
C GLY A 24 7.80 2.97 -14.47
N ASP A 25 7.62 3.18 -15.77
CA ASP A 25 8.66 2.93 -16.78
C ASP A 25 9.85 3.87 -16.59
N LEU A 26 9.57 5.14 -16.28
CA LEU A 26 10.60 6.14 -15.94
C LEU A 26 11.39 5.74 -14.69
N GLN A 27 10.70 5.19 -13.69
CA GLN A 27 11.31 4.72 -12.43
C GLN A 27 12.07 3.41 -12.58
N ALA A 28 11.77 2.60 -13.59
CA ALA A 28 12.52 1.39 -13.88
C ALA A 28 13.84 1.70 -14.60
N GLU A 29 13.82 2.67 -15.53
CA GLU A 29 14.99 3.03 -16.34
C GLU A 29 16.05 3.82 -15.53
N GLY A 30 15.64 4.76 -14.66
CA GLY A 30 16.55 5.66 -13.95
C GLY A 30 17.39 5.02 -12.84
N ASP A 31 18.66 5.42 -12.69
CA ASP A 31 19.55 4.92 -11.62
C ASP A 31 19.25 5.50 -10.23
N PHE A 32 18.63 6.68 -10.14
CA PHE A 32 18.21 7.36 -8.89
C PHE A 32 19.26 7.28 -7.77
N LEU A 33 20.46 7.75 -8.05
CA LEU A 33 21.54 7.88 -7.08
C LEU A 33 21.73 9.36 -6.72
N ILE A 34 21.98 9.61 -5.44
CA ILE A 34 22.47 10.91 -4.99
C ILE A 34 23.95 10.94 -5.35
N ALA A 35 24.38 11.97 -6.07
CA ALA A 35 25.80 12.17 -6.39
C ALA A 35 26.41 13.12 -5.36
N PRO A 36 27.68 12.93 -4.95
CA PRO A 36 28.37 13.90 -4.12
C PRO A 36 28.51 15.22 -4.88
N SER A 37 28.32 16.34 -4.18
CA SER A 37 28.47 17.68 -4.76
C SER A 37 29.09 18.65 -3.75
N ASP A 38 29.84 19.64 -4.25
CA ASP A 38 30.41 20.68 -3.40
C ASP A 38 29.43 21.85 -3.17
N LYS A 39 28.42 21.99 -4.05
CA LYS A 39 27.38 23.01 -3.98
C LYS A 39 26.01 22.39 -3.67
N ALA A 40 25.16 23.16 -3.00
CA ALA A 40 23.74 22.84 -2.84
C ALA A 40 23.06 22.94 -4.22
N GLY A 41 22.92 21.82 -4.92
CA GLY A 41 22.22 21.76 -6.20
C GLY A 41 20.70 21.76 -6.02
N SER A 42 19.99 22.41 -6.93
CA SER A 42 18.53 22.27 -7.04
C SER A 42 18.23 21.02 -7.88
N LEU A 43 18.04 19.88 -7.21
CA LEU A 43 17.59 18.64 -7.86
C LEU A 43 16.06 18.60 -7.83
N ASN A 44 15.40 18.29 -8.94
CA ASN A 44 13.96 17.99 -8.92
C ASN A 44 13.78 16.48 -8.72
N THR A 45 13.42 16.05 -7.51
CA THR A 45 13.27 14.63 -7.17
C THR A 45 11.81 14.21 -6.95
N SER A 46 10.86 14.98 -7.45
CA SER A 46 9.42 14.72 -7.29
C SER A 46 8.95 13.38 -7.88
N GLN A 47 9.63 12.91 -8.93
CA GLN A 47 9.33 11.67 -9.64
C GLN A 47 10.22 10.49 -9.22
N TRP A 48 11.14 10.69 -8.28
CA TRP A 48 12.03 9.63 -7.80
C TRP A 48 11.22 8.56 -7.02
N PRO A 49 11.65 7.29 -7.05
CA PRO A 49 10.86 6.19 -6.51
C PRO A 49 10.94 6.12 -4.98
N LEU A 50 9.84 5.65 -4.37
CA LEU A 50 9.79 5.20 -2.97
C LEU A 50 10.32 6.25 -1.97
N LEU A 51 11.34 5.88 -1.19
CA LEU A 51 11.94 6.70 -0.13
C LEU A 51 12.77 7.87 -0.67
N LEU A 52 13.15 7.84 -1.96
CA LEU A 52 13.93 8.89 -2.59
C LEU A 52 13.04 9.99 -3.22
N LYS A 53 11.72 9.85 -3.14
CA LYS A 53 10.76 10.85 -3.60
C LYS A 53 10.87 12.12 -2.76
N ASN A 54 11.02 13.28 -3.42
CA ASN A 54 11.18 14.59 -2.77
C ASN A 54 12.41 14.67 -1.84
N PHE A 55 13.48 13.97 -2.16
CA PHE A 55 14.77 14.07 -1.49
C PHE A 55 15.28 15.52 -1.39
N ASP A 56 14.99 16.35 -2.39
CA ASP A 56 15.34 17.79 -2.42
C ASP A 56 14.78 18.61 -1.25
N LYS A 57 13.76 18.10 -0.56
CA LYS A 57 13.15 18.75 0.61
C LYS A 57 13.84 18.42 1.94
N LEU A 58 14.81 17.51 1.94
CA LEU A 58 15.55 17.15 3.15
C LEU A 58 16.56 18.25 3.49
N ASN A 59 16.68 18.55 4.78
CA ASN A 59 17.72 19.47 5.27
C ASN A 59 19.10 18.83 5.03
N VAL A 60 19.96 19.57 4.34
CA VAL A 60 21.32 19.12 4.02
C VAL A 60 22.25 19.49 5.17
N ARG A 61 22.91 18.48 5.74
CA ARG A 61 24.03 18.68 6.68
C ARG A 61 25.37 18.77 5.95
N THR A 62 25.62 17.86 5.01
CA THR A 62 26.86 17.77 4.22
C THR A 62 26.52 17.22 2.83
N ASN A 63 27.04 17.84 1.77
CA ASN A 63 26.83 17.40 0.38
C ASN A 63 27.96 16.49 -0.15
N HIS A 64 29.11 16.52 0.52
CA HIS A 64 30.29 15.78 0.13
C HIS A 64 30.37 14.44 0.88
N TYR A 65 30.50 13.34 0.14
CA TYR A 65 30.79 12.01 0.67
C TYR A 65 31.43 11.15 -0.43
N VAL A 66 32.11 10.06 -0.04
CA VAL A 66 32.66 9.09 -1.00
C VAL A 66 31.63 7.97 -1.21
N PRO A 67 31.00 7.86 -2.40
CA PRO A 67 30.05 6.80 -2.67
C PRO A 67 30.78 5.45 -2.72
N MET A 68 30.30 4.49 -1.92
CA MET A 68 30.80 3.11 -1.96
C MET A 68 30.00 2.30 -2.98
N PRO A 69 30.62 1.35 -3.71
CA PRO A 69 29.95 0.57 -4.76
C PRO A 69 29.05 -0.57 -4.21
N HIS A 70 28.73 -0.55 -2.92
CA HIS A 70 27.97 -1.62 -2.27
C HIS A 70 26.49 -1.28 -2.16
N GLY A 71 25.64 -2.29 -2.38
CA GLY A 71 24.19 -2.15 -2.31
C GLY A 71 23.55 -1.80 -3.65
N SER A 72 22.25 -1.54 -3.62
CA SER A 72 21.47 -1.17 -4.81
C SER A 72 20.26 -0.35 -4.39
N ASN A 73 19.77 0.48 -5.31
CA ASN A 73 18.47 1.11 -5.15
C ASN A 73 17.38 0.01 -5.06
N PRO A 74 16.23 0.26 -4.42
CA PRO A 74 15.24 -0.81 -4.21
C PRO A 74 14.67 -1.43 -5.50
N LEU A 75 14.57 -0.65 -6.59
CA LEU A 75 13.98 -1.10 -7.85
C LEU A 75 14.96 -1.82 -8.80
N LYS A 76 16.28 -1.64 -8.64
CA LYS A 76 17.35 -2.29 -9.43
C LYS A 76 18.09 -3.35 -8.63
N ARG A 77 17.50 -3.87 -7.57
CA ARG A 77 18.02 -5.08 -6.90
C ARG A 77 18.02 -6.25 -7.89
N GLU A 78 19.03 -7.10 -7.79
CA GLU A 78 19.00 -8.40 -8.45
C GLU A 78 17.77 -9.19 -7.97
N LEU A 79 17.19 -10.02 -8.84
CA LEU A 79 15.89 -10.65 -8.61
C LEU A 79 15.83 -11.41 -7.28
N ARG A 80 16.87 -12.17 -6.91
CA ARG A 80 16.88 -12.88 -5.63
C ARG A 80 16.81 -11.88 -4.49
N GLU A 81 17.67 -10.86 -4.47
CA GLU A 81 17.66 -9.86 -3.40
C GLU A 81 16.37 -9.02 -3.36
N TYR A 82 15.77 -8.75 -4.52
CA TYR A 82 14.47 -8.09 -4.63
C TYR A 82 13.37 -8.90 -3.93
N VAL A 83 13.32 -10.21 -4.19
CA VAL A 83 12.36 -11.12 -3.53
C VAL A 83 12.64 -11.22 -2.03
N ARG A 84 13.90 -11.39 -1.63
CA ARG A 84 14.30 -11.51 -0.21
C ARG A 84 13.98 -10.27 0.62
N SER A 85 13.97 -9.09 -0.01
CA SER A 85 13.64 -7.81 0.60
C SER A 85 12.25 -7.29 0.19
N GLY A 86 11.39 -8.17 -0.35
CA GLY A 86 10.08 -7.84 -0.88
C GLY A 86 8.92 -8.12 0.08
N PHE A 87 7.75 -7.64 -0.30
CA PHE A 87 6.46 -8.01 0.29
C PHE A 87 5.41 -8.07 -0.80
N ILE A 88 4.31 -8.76 -0.53
CA ILE A 88 3.18 -8.90 -1.44
C ILE A 88 1.95 -8.32 -0.75
N ASN A 89 1.30 -7.35 -1.38
CA ASN A 89 -0.05 -6.93 -1.00
C ASN A 89 -1.05 -7.93 -1.60
N LEU A 90 -1.38 -8.97 -0.84
CA LEU A 90 -2.18 -10.09 -1.33
C LEU A 90 -3.65 -9.86 -1.00
N ASP A 91 -4.54 -10.04 -1.99
CA ASP A 91 -5.97 -10.17 -1.73
C ASP A 91 -6.27 -11.59 -1.27
N LYS A 92 -6.48 -11.75 0.03
CA LYS A 92 -6.68 -13.05 0.65
C LYS A 92 -8.04 -13.60 0.21
N PRO A 93 -8.13 -14.82 -0.31
CA PRO A 93 -9.42 -15.43 -0.60
C PRO A 93 -10.17 -15.79 0.70
N CYS A 94 -11.49 -15.84 0.61
CA CYS A 94 -12.34 -16.41 1.66
C CYS A 94 -12.10 -17.91 1.80
N ASN A 95 -12.22 -18.41 3.03
CA ASN A 95 -12.06 -19.78 3.52
C ASN A 95 -10.70 -20.18 4.09
N PRO A 96 -9.54 -20.07 3.40
CA PRO A 96 -8.28 -20.48 4.01
C PRO A 96 -7.91 -19.52 5.14
N SER A 97 -7.25 -20.04 6.16
CA SER A 97 -6.64 -19.21 7.20
C SER A 97 -5.50 -18.38 6.61
N SER A 98 -5.20 -17.25 7.26
CA SER A 98 -4.05 -16.42 6.86
C SER A 98 -2.72 -17.20 6.90
N HIS A 99 -2.58 -18.16 7.82
CA HIS A 99 -1.38 -18.99 7.94
C HIS A 99 -1.22 -19.96 6.77
N GLU A 100 -2.32 -20.55 6.28
CA GLU A 100 -2.29 -21.44 5.11
C GLU A 100 -1.90 -20.68 3.85
N VAL A 101 -2.47 -19.50 3.62
CA VAL A 101 -2.15 -18.66 2.46
C VAL A 101 -0.67 -18.28 2.46
N VAL A 102 -0.14 -17.85 3.62
CA VAL A 102 1.29 -17.51 3.77
C VAL A 102 2.20 -18.72 3.56
N ALA A 103 1.77 -19.92 3.96
CA ALA A 103 2.48 -21.17 3.71
C ALA A 103 2.50 -21.54 2.21
N TRP A 104 1.41 -21.29 1.49
CA TRP A 104 1.37 -21.46 0.04
C TRP A 104 2.31 -20.50 -0.67
N VAL A 105 2.31 -19.22 -0.30
CA VAL A 105 3.24 -18.21 -0.85
C VAL A 105 4.69 -18.66 -0.62
N LYS A 106 5.01 -19.11 0.60
CA LYS A 106 6.35 -19.64 0.92
C LYS A 106 6.74 -20.81 0.01
N ARG A 107 5.83 -21.76 -0.22
CA ARG A 107 6.07 -22.94 -1.07
C ARG A 107 6.23 -22.57 -2.54
N ILE A 108 5.39 -21.67 -3.07
CA ILE A 108 5.41 -21.22 -4.46
C ILE A 108 6.72 -20.49 -4.76
N LEU A 109 7.13 -19.55 -3.89
CA LEU A 109 8.35 -18.76 -4.07
C LEU A 109 9.62 -19.50 -3.65
N LYS A 110 9.49 -20.67 -3.00
CA LYS A 110 10.61 -21.47 -2.47
C LYS A 110 11.55 -20.68 -1.57
N VAL A 111 10.97 -19.83 -0.72
CA VAL A 111 11.71 -18.97 0.22
C VAL A 111 11.75 -19.58 1.62
N GLU A 112 12.72 -19.17 2.43
CA GLU A 112 12.93 -19.77 3.75
C GLU A 112 11.92 -19.28 4.79
N LYS A 113 11.55 -18.00 4.72
CA LYS A 113 10.74 -17.35 5.76
C LYS A 113 9.72 -16.41 5.15
N THR A 114 8.49 -16.51 5.64
CA THR A 114 7.40 -15.58 5.35
C THR A 114 6.71 -15.15 6.64
N GLY A 115 6.02 -14.02 6.61
CA GLY A 115 5.19 -13.52 7.71
C GLY A 115 4.07 -12.64 7.17
N HIS A 116 3.12 -12.21 8.00
CA HIS A 116 1.99 -11.41 7.54
C HIS A 116 1.62 -10.26 8.48
N SER A 117 0.90 -9.26 7.96
CA SER A 117 0.50 -8.02 8.64
C SER A 117 -0.63 -8.14 9.68
N GLY A 118 -1.05 -9.35 10.01
CA GLY A 118 -2.20 -9.59 10.88
C GLY A 118 -3.05 -10.76 10.40
N THR A 119 -3.69 -11.46 11.33
CA THR A 119 -4.52 -12.63 10.99
C THR A 119 -5.90 -12.16 10.60
N LEU A 120 -6.24 -12.32 9.31
CA LEU A 120 -7.63 -12.29 8.86
C LEU A 120 -8.26 -13.65 9.16
N ASP A 121 -9.48 -13.62 9.71
CA ASP A 121 -10.26 -14.83 9.95
C ASP A 121 -10.53 -15.58 8.63
N PRO A 122 -10.77 -16.91 8.69
CA PRO A 122 -11.00 -17.72 7.50
C PRO A 122 -11.98 -17.10 6.49
N LYS A 123 -13.11 -16.58 6.96
CA LYS A 123 -14.17 -16.01 6.12
C LYS A 123 -13.92 -14.58 5.64
N VAL A 124 -12.82 -13.94 6.07
CA VAL A 124 -12.48 -12.57 5.70
C VAL A 124 -11.55 -12.58 4.49
N SER A 125 -11.86 -11.77 3.48
CA SER A 125 -11.00 -11.49 2.34
C SER A 125 -10.31 -10.14 2.45
N GLY A 126 -9.49 -9.78 1.45
CA GLY A 126 -8.89 -8.46 1.33
C GLY A 126 -7.41 -8.43 1.69
N CYS A 127 -6.94 -7.24 2.06
CA CYS A 127 -5.51 -6.93 2.18
C CYS A 127 -4.80 -7.76 3.27
N LEU A 128 -3.96 -8.70 2.84
CA LEU A 128 -3.00 -9.42 3.66
C LEU A 128 -1.60 -9.13 3.13
N ILE A 129 -0.83 -8.28 3.83
CA ILE A 129 0.54 -8.01 3.43
C ILE A 129 1.39 -9.20 3.86
N VAL A 130 1.93 -9.92 2.88
CA VAL A 130 2.84 -11.06 3.09
C VAL A 130 4.27 -10.56 2.95
N CYS A 131 4.99 -10.53 4.07
CA CYS A 131 6.41 -10.19 4.10
C CYS A 131 7.27 -11.40 3.76
N ILE A 132 8.29 -11.21 2.91
CA ILE A 132 9.23 -12.26 2.49
C ILE A 132 10.59 -12.02 3.16
N GLU A 133 11.20 -13.08 3.68
CA GLU A 133 12.54 -13.11 4.29
C GLU A 133 12.93 -11.89 5.13
N ARG A 134 13.78 -10.99 4.61
CA ARG A 134 14.30 -9.82 5.34
C ARG A 134 13.16 -8.90 5.80
N THR A 135 12.11 -8.78 5.00
CA THR A 135 10.94 -7.94 5.28
C THR A 135 10.10 -8.49 6.42
N THR A 136 10.26 -9.76 6.84
CA THR A 136 9.54 -10.30 8.00
C THR A 136 9.85 -9.53 9.29
N ARG A 137 10.96 -8.80 9.35
CA ARG A 137 11.28 -7.87 10.45
C ARG A 137 10.26 -6.74 10.60
N LEU A 138 9.57 -6.37 9.51
CA LEU A 138 8.52 -5.34 9.51
C LEU A 138 7.14 -5.89 9.88
N ALA A 139 6.97 -7.22 9.99
CA ALA A 139 5.65 -7.80 10.26
C ALA A 139 5.02 -7.25 11.57
N LYS A 140 5.84 -7.04 12.61
CA LYS A 140 5.37 -6.51 13.89
C LYS A 140 4.78 -5.10 13.77
N SER A 141 5.41 -4.20 13.02
CA SER A 141 4.86 -2.85 12.82
C SER A 141 3.58 -2.89 11.98
N GLN A 142 3.51 -3.77 10.99
CA GLN A 142 2.30 -3.95 10.17
C GLN A 142 1.12 -4.55 10.96
N GLN A 143 1.39 -5.44 11.92
CA GLN A 143 0.38 -6.00 12.82
C GLN A 143 -0.24 -4.96 13.75
N SER A 144 0.54 -3.96 14.19
CA SER A 144 0.05 -2.88 15.05
C SER A 144 -0.51 -1.68 14.29
N ALA A 145 -0.28 -1.60 12.98
CA ALA A 145 -0.81 -0.53 12.15
C ALA A 145 -2.34 -0.55 12.10
N GLY A 146 -2.93 0.63 11.89
CA GLY A 146 -4.36 0.79 11.64
C GLY A 146 -4.87 -0.10 10.52
N LYS A 147 -6.14 -0.48 10.61
CA LYS A 147 -6.83 -1.35 9.66
C LYS A 147 -8.18 -0.72 9.36
N GLU A 148 -8.62 -0.89 8.13
CA GLU A 148 -9.95 -0.51 7.68
C GLU A 148 -10.65 -1.76 7.16
N TYR A 149 -11.95 -1.85 7.38
CA TYR A 149 -12.80 -2.95 6.99
C TYR A 149 -14.07 -2.44 6.34
N VAL A 150 -14.56 -3.21 5.38
CA VAL A 150 -15.97 -3.15 4.96
C VAL A 150 -16.62 -4.41 5.49
N ALA A 151 -17.63 -4.24 6.34
CA ALA A 151 -18.32 -5.32 7.03
C ALA A 151 -19.80 -5.32 6.67
N ILE A 152 -20.38 -6.52 6.62
CA ILE A 152 -21.82 -6.71 6.50
C ILE A 152 -22.34 -7.15 7.86
N PHE A 153 -23.32 -6.44 8.40
CA PHE A 153 -24.03 -6.84 9.62
C PHE A 153 -25.45 -7.30 9.29
N LYS A 154 -25.99 -8.18 10.14
CA LYS A 154 -27.39 -8.61 10.10
C LYS A 154 -28.01 -8.41 11.48
N LEU A 155 -29.09 -7.64 11.55
CA LEU A 155 -29.87 -7.48 12.77
C LEU A 155 -30.81 -8.68 12.92
N HIS A 156 -31.02 -9.11 14.17
CA HIS A 156 -31.88 -10.25 14.46
C HIS A 156 -33.37 -9.88 14.49
N GLN A 157 -33.69 -8.59 14.58
CA GLN A 157 -35.03 -8.02 14.63
C GLN A 157 -35.07 -6.70 13.86
N ASP A 158 -36.27 -6.30 13.45
CA ASP A 158 -36.48 -5.03 12.78
C ASP A 158 -36.11 -3.87 13.71
N PRO A 159 -35.30 -2.91 13.25
CA PRO A 159 -34.97 -1.74 14.06
C PRO A 159 -36.19 -0.82 14.18
N ALA A 160 -36.24 -0.06 15.28
CA ALA A 160 -37.29 0.94 15.47
C ALA A 160 -37.38 1.97 14.33
N SER A 161 -36.24 2.34 13.73
CA SER A 161 -36.17 3.21 12.55
C SER A 161 -34.81 3.12 11.87
N TYR A 162 -34.74 3.57 10.61
CA TYR A 162 -33.46 3.74 9.90
C TYR A 162 -32.51 4.69 10.66
N ALA A 163 -33.03 5.79 11.21
CA ALA A 163 -32.24 6.74 11.99
C ALA A 163 -31.60 6.08 13.22
N HIS A 164 -32.27 5.11 13.84
CA HIS A 164 -31.72 4.36 14.95
C HIS A 164 -30.50 3.52 14.53
N VAL A 165 -30.53 2.91 13.34
CA VAL A 165 -29.39 2.17 12.78
C VAL A 165 -28.19 3.10 12.57
N VAL A 166 -28.41 4.25 11.94
CA VAL A 166 -27.35 5.26 11.71
C VAL A 166 -26.73 5.71 13.03
N GLN A 167 -27.58 6.04 14.02
CA GLN A 167 -27.11 6.47 15.35
C GLN A 167 -26.33 5.35 16.07
N ALA A 168 -26.74 4.09 15.94
CA ALA A 168 -26.04 2.95 16.52
C ALA A 168 -24.64 2.77 15.89
N CYS A 169 -24.52 2.91 14.58
CA CYS A 169 -23.23 2.86 13.88
C CYS A 169 -22.30 4.01 14.31
N GLU A 170 -22.84 5.21 14.51
CA GLU A 170 -22.06 6.37 14.97
C GLU A 170 -21.56 6.19 16.42
N LYS A 171 -22.37 5.57 17.28
CA LYS A 171 -22.00 5.26 18.67
C LYS A 171 -20.83 4.29 18.79
N LEU A 172 -20.48 3.56 17.73
CA LEU A 172 -19.32 2.66 17.72
C LEU A 172 -17.99 3.41 17.58
N LYS A 173 -17.98 4.71 17.25
CA LYS A 173 -16.74 5.51 17.16
C LYS A 173 -16.14 5.80 18.53
N GLY A 174 -14.82 5.85 18.58
CA GLY A 174 -14.05 6.12 19.79
C GLY A 174 -13.61 4.86 20.54
N ALA A 175 -13.32 5.02 21.83
CA ALA A 175 -12.75 3.98 22.68
C ALA A 175 -13.83 3.00 23.15
N MET A 176 -13.77 1.76 22.67
CA MET A 176 -14.73 0.70 22.93
C MET A 176 -14.13 -0.39 23.81
N PHE A 177 -14.93 -0.86 24.77
CA PHE A 177 -14.63 -2.07 25.51
C PHE A 177 -14.89 -3.29 24.63
N GLN A 178 -13.87 -4.12 24.46
CA GLN A 178 -13.94 -5.35 23.69
C GLN A 178 -13.39 -6.50 24.52
N ARG A 179 -14.04 -7.66 24.42
CA ARG A 179 -13.51 -8.93 24.91
C ARG A 179 -13.30 -9.83 23.69
N PRO A 180 -12.12 -10.45 23.52
CA PRO A 180 -11.91 -11.39 22.44
C PRO A 180 -13.01 -12.48 22.40
N PRO A 181 -13.37 -12.97 21.21
CA PRO A 181 -14.33 -14.07 21.06
C PRO A 181 -13.77 -15.38 21.63
N LEU A 182 -14.61 -16.43 21.64
CA LEU A 182 -14.23 -17.76 22.13
C LEU A 182 -13.03 -18.34 21.34
N ILE A 183 -13.07 -18.18 20.01
CA ILE A 183 -12.02 -18.61 19.10
C ILE A 183 -11.15 -17.40 18.81
N ALA A 184 -10.00 -17.30 19.48
CA ALA A 184 -9.04 -16.20 19.30
C ALA A 184 -7.62 -16.69 19.57
N ALA A 185 -6.63 -16.10 18.90
CA ALA A 185 -5.22 -16.38 19.13
C ALA A 185 -4.65 -15.70 20.40
N VAL A 186 -5.47 -14.95 21.12
CA VAL A 186 -5.05 -14.11 22.26
C VAL A 186 -5.91 -14.40 23.48
N LYS A 187 -5.33 -14.19 24.68
CA LYS A 187 -6.03 -14.40 25.95
C LYS A 187 -7.32 -13.57 26.02
N ARG A 188 -8.41 -14.21 26.45
CA ARG A 188 -9.76 -13.63 26.50
C ARG A 188 -9.96 -12.71 27.72
N GLN A 189 -9.37 -11.53 27.68
CA GLN A 189 -9.49 -10.47 28.69
C GLN A 189 -10.17 -9.22 28.12
N LEU A 190 -10.86 -8.46 28.97
CA LEU A 190 -11.44 -7.17 28.57
C LEU A 190 -10.31 -6.20 28.22
N ARG A 191 -10.48 -5.47 27.12
CA ARG A 191 -9.49 -4.51 26.62
C ARG A 191 -10.19 -3.37 25.90
N ILE A 192 -9.51 -2.23 25.83
CA ILE A 192 -10.00 -1.06 25.09
C ILE A 192 -9.42 -1.11 23.68
N ARG A 193 -10.25 -0.84 22.67
CA ARG A 193 -9.86 -0.65 21.27
C ARG A 193 -10.59 0.56 20.71
N THR A 194 -9.90 1.33 19.88
CA THR A 194 -10.44 2.55 19.29
C THR A 194 -10.90 2.26 17.87
N ILE A 195 -12.15 2.64 17.57
CA ILE A 195 -12.64 2.77 16.20
C ILE A 195 -12.49 4.24 15.84
N TYR A 196 -11.63 4.55 14.86
CA TYR A 196 -11.29 5.94 14.53
C TYR A 196 -12.44 6.66 13.85
N ASP A 197 -13.05 6.00 12.86
CA ASP A 197 -14.21 6.49 12.16
C ASP A 197 -15.06 5.29 11.71
N SER A 198 -16.31 5.56 11.36
CA SER A 198 -17.23 4.57 10.82
C SER A 198 -18.26 5.24 9.92
N LYS A 199 -18.66 4.55 8.86
CA LYS A 199 -19.64 5.06 7.90
C LYS A 199 -20.57 3.95 7.45
N LEU A 200 -21.87 4.13 7.71
CA LEU A 200 -22.90 3.27 7.12
C LEU A 200 -22.95 3.56 5.62
N LEU A 201 -22.64 2.56 4.80
CA LEU A 201 -22.63 2.67 3.35
C LEU A 201 -24.00 2.37 2.76
N ASP A 202 -24.66 1.33 3.27
CA ASP A 202 -25.97 0.89 2.80
C ASP A 202 -26.72 0.13 3.90
N TYR A 203 -28.05 0.10 3.82
CA TYR A 203 -28.90 -0.70 4.71
C TYR A 203 -30.20 -1.09 4.00
N GLU A 204 -30.43 -2.41 3.93
CA GLU A 204 -31.60 -3.03 3.33
C GLU A 204 -32.57 -3.51 4.42
N PRO A 205 -33.73 -2.85 4.60
CA PRO A 205 -34.68 -3.17 5.66
C PRO A 205 -35.30 -4.57 5.52
N LYS A 206 -35.53 -5.06 4.29
CA LYS A 206 -36.21 -6.35 4.06
C LYS A 206 -35.44 -7.54 4.62
N HIS A 207 -34.11 -7.46 4.61
CA HIS A 207 -33.23 -8.52 5.07
C HIS A 207 -32.59 -8.21 6.43
N ASN A 208 -32.87 -7.02 6.98
CA ASN A 208 -32.22 -6.49 8.18
C ASN A 208 -30.69 -6.50 8.06
N MET A 209 -30.16 -6.17 6.89
CA MET A 209 -28.73 -6.21 6.60
C MET A 209 -28.21 -4.84 6.23
N GLY A 210 -26.99 -4.51 6.67
CA GLY A 210 -26.33 -3.28 6.29
C GLY A 210 -24.85 -3.46 6.06
N VAL A 211 -24.27 -2.51 5.34
CA VAL A 211 -22.85 -2.45 5.00
C VAL A 211 -22.22 -1.28 5.73
N LEU A 212 -21.17 -1.54 6.50
CA LEU A 212 -20.48 -0.57 7.34
C LEU A 212 -18.99 -0.55 6.97
N TRP A 213 -18.45 0.64 6.75
CA TRP A 213 -16.99 0.86 6.74
C TRP A 213 -16.53 1.30 8.14
N MET A 214 -15.40 0.79 8.61
CA MET A 214 -14.80 1.11 9.93
C MET A 214 -13.32 0.78 10.03
#